data_AF-A0A800JMQ9-F1
#
_entry.id   AF-A0A800JMQ9-F1
#
_cell.length_a   1.000
_cell.length_b   1.000
_cell.length_c   1.000
_cell.angle_alpha   90.00
_cell.angle_beta   90.00
_cell.angle_gamma   90.00
#
_symmetry.space_group_name_H-M   'P 1'
#
loop_
_entity.id
_entity.type
_entity.pdbx_description
1 polymer ?
#
loop_
_entity_poly.entity_id
_entity_poly.type
_entity_poly.pdbx_seq_one_letter_code
_entity_poly.pdbx_strand_id
1 'polypeptide(L)'
;STLQSPSHVYSVAGTYSVSLTVTGPGGSDTLTRTNYIDVTEPAPVAGFSGTPTSGTSPLTVAFSDASTGVVSSYAWAFGDGGTSTLQNPSHVYS
;
A
#
# COMPACT_ATOMS: atom_id res chain seq x y z
N SER A 1 15.28 -6.02 -26.26
CA SER A 1 14.70 -4.94 -27.08
C SER A 1 15.82 -4.36 -27.93
N THR A 2 15.62 -4.19 -29.23
CA THR A 2 16.57 -3.55 -30.17
C THR A 2 16.15 -2.12 -30.52
N LEU A 3 15.09 -1.60 -29.87
CA LEU A 3 14.63 -0.23 -30.02
C LEU A 3 15.59 0.73 -29.31
N GLN A 4 15.94 1.83 -29.99
CA GLN A 4 16.78 2.89 -29.45
C GLN A 4 16.16 3.59 -28.23
N SER A 5 14.84 3.48 -28.05
CA SER A 5 14.12 4.00 -26.87
C SER A 5 13.00 3.04 -26.46
N PRO A 6 13.31 2.00 -25.67
CA PRO A 6 12.30 1.09 -25.16
C PRO A 6 11.53 1.71 -23.99
N SER A 7 10.25 1.37 -23.87
CA SER A 7 9.45 1.60 -22.65
C SER A 7 9.34 0.31 -21.85
N HIS A 8 9.31 0.42 -20.52
CA HIS A 8 9.09 -0.71 -19.60
C HIS A 8 8.11 -0.29 -18.50
N VAL A 9 7.26 -1.22 -18.07
CA VAL A 9 6.30 -1.02 -16.98
C VAL A 9 6.74 -1.87 -15.79
N TYR A 10 7.00 -1.21 -14.66
CA TYR A 10 7.27 -1.88 -13.38
C TYR A 10 5.95 -2.07 -12.65
N SER A 11 5.56 -3.32 -12.40
CA SER A 11 4.27 -3.66 -11.79
C SER A 11 4.34 -3.91 -10.27
N VAL A 12 5.54 -3.88 -9.70
CA VAL A 12 5.79 -4.13 -8.28
C VAL A 12 6.57 -2.96 -7.72
N ALA A 13 6.20 -2.47 -6.55
CA ALA A 13 7.00 -1.46 -5.85
C ALA A 13 8.37 -2.01 -5.47
N GLY A 14 9.37 -1.16 -5.58
CA GLY A 14 10.75 -1.51 -5.30
C GLY A 14 11.73 -0.62 -6.04
N THR A 15 13.00 -0.82 -5.71
CA THR A 15 14.10 -0.09 -6.32
C THR A 15 14.80 -0.96 -7.35
N TYR A 16 14.95 -0.45 -8.56
CA TYR A 16 15.50 -1.20 -9.70
C TYR A 16 16.79 -0.56 -10.22
N SER A 17 17.78 -1.42 -10.50
CA SER A 17 19.00 -1.03 -11.21
C SER A 17 18.85 -1.29 -12.70
N VAL A 18 19.36 -0.38 -13.53
CA VAL A 18 19.22 -0.47 -15.00
C VAL A 18 20.60 -0.55 -15.63
N SER A 19 20.80 -1.55 -16.48
CA SER A 19 22.01 -1.69 -17.29
C SER A 19 21.71 -1.51 -18.77
N LEU A 20 22.61 -0.81 -19.47
CA LEU A 20 22.63 -0.69 -20.92
C LEU A 20 23.96 -1.24 -21.42
N THR A 21 23.92 -2.30 -22.23
CA THR A 21 25.07 -2.81 -22.98
C THR A 21 24.93 -2.42 -24.44
N VAL A 22 25.95 -1.78 -24.99
CA VAL A 22 26.07 -1.47 -26.41
C VAL A 22 27.17 -2.34 -27.04
N THR A 23 26.91 -2.89 -28.22
CA THR A 23 27.86 -3.76 -28.93
C THR A 23 27.99 -3.32 -30.38
N GLY A 24 29.22 -3.22 -30.88
CA GLY A 24 29.55 -2.89 -32.26
C GLY A 24 30.79 -3.64 -32.76
N PRO A 25 31.24 -3.37 -34.01
CA PRO A 25 32.37 -4.09 -34.62
C PRO A 25 33.69 -3.99 -33.84
N GLY A 26 33.85 -2.94 -33.03
CA GLY A 26 35.04 -2.70 -32.21
C GLY A 26 34.95 -3.24 -30.77
N GLY A 27 33.86 -3.93 -30.40
CA GLY A 27 33.66 -4.47 -29.05
C GLY A 27 32.34 -4.03 -28.41
N SER A 28 32.26 -4.12 -27.09
CA SER A 28 31.09 -3.75 -26.31
C SER A 28 31.46 -2.90 -25.09
N ASP A 29 30.50 -2.09 -24.64
CA ASP A 29 30.58 -1.31 -23.41
C ASP A 29 29.26 -1.45 -22.63
N THR A 30 29.32 -1.35 -21.30
CA THR A 30 28.15 -1.48 -20.43
C THR A 30 28.12 -0.41 -19.37
N LEU A 31 27.02 0.34 -19.31
CA LEU A 31 26.71 1.26 -18.23
C LEU A 31 25.63 0.68 -17.32
N THR A 32 25.90 0.63 -16.02
CA THR A 32 24.91 0.25 -15.00
C THR A 32 24.63 1.42 -14.08
N ARG A 33 23.36 1.76 -13.92
CA ARG A 33 22.88 2.70 -12.90
C ARG A 33 22.21 1.92 -11.78
N THR A 34 22.85 1.92 -10.63
CA THR A 34 22.35 1.25 -9.43
C THR A 34 21.22 2.05 -8.79
N ASN A 35 20.16 1.38 -8.34
CA ASN A 35 19.01 1.98 -7.64
C ASN A 35 18.41 3.21 -8.36
N TYR A 36 18.32 3.12 -9.68
CA TYR A 36 18.00 4.27 -10.53
C TYR A 36 16.51 4.56 -10.63
N ILE A 37 15.68 3.52 -10.55
CA ILE A 37 14.22 3.64 -10.60
C ILE A 37 13.68 3.29 -9.23
N ASP A 38 12.84 4.15 -8.67
CA ASP A 38 12.12 3.92 -7.43
C ASP A 38 10.62 3.88 -7.73
N VAL A 39 10.01 2.72 -7.48
CA VAL A 39 8.58 2.47 -7.71
C VAL A 39 7.91 2.34 -6.36
N THR A 40 6.93 3.19 -6.09
CA THR A 40 6.24 3.25 -4.80
C THR A 40 4.78 2.78 -4.92
N GLU A 41 4.25 2.18 -3.85
CA GLU A 41 2.81 1.94 -3.73
C GLU A 41 2.07 3.23 -3.35
N PRO A 42 0.82 3.43 -3.81
CA PRO A 42 -0.01 4.54 -3.34
C PRO A 42 -0.32 4.39 -1.84
N ALA A 43 -0.47 5.52 -1.15
CA ALA A 43 -0.88 5.53 0.25
C ALA A 43 -2.27 4.88 0.42
N PRO A 44 -2.51 4.11 1.48
CA PRO A 44 -3.83 3.56 1.76
C PRO A 44 -4.82 4.69 2.10
N VAL A 45 -6.08 4.49 1.75
CA VAL A 45 -7.17 5.41 2.10
C VAL A 45 -8.04 4.72 3.13
N ALA A 46 -8.12 5.29 4.33
CA ALA A 46 -8.90 4.75 5.43
C ALA A 46 -10.41 4.87 5.16
N GLY A 47 -11.15 3.81 5.48
CA GLY A 47 -12.61 3.79 5.40
C GLY A 47 -13.18 2.79 6.38
N PHE A 48 -14.38 3.05 6.90
CA PHE A 48 -15.08 2.10 7.77
C PHE A 48 -16.59 2.32 7.79
N SER A 49 -17.30 1.31 8.27
CA SER A 49 -18.70 1.40 8.69
C SER A 49 -18.88 0.79 10.08
N GLY A 50 -19.93 1.20 10.80
CA GLY A 50 -20.30 0.63 12.08
C GLY A 50 -21.80 0.33 12.14
N THR A 51 -22.19 -0.81 12.72
CA THR A 51 -23.60 -1.17 12.88
C THR A 51 -23.86 -1.86 14.22
N PRO A 52 -24.94 -1.52 14.95
CA PRO A 52 -25.86 -0.40 14.69
C PRO A 52 -25.24 0.97 15.03
N THR A 53 -25.82 2.06 14.51
CA THR A 53 -25.40 3.44 14.83
C THR A 53 -26.24 4.08 15.94
N SER A 54 -27.19 3.34 16.50
CA SER A 54 -28.08 3.79 17.58
C SER A 54 -28.68 2.60 18.33
N GLY A 55 -28.97 2.79 19.61
CA GLY A 55 -29.62 1.78 20.46
C GLY A 55 -29.61 2.22 21.92
N THR A 56 -30.00 1.32 22.81
CA THR A 56 -29.96 1.54 24.27
C THR A 56 -28.61 1.13 24.82
N SER A 57 -28.10 1.86 25.82
CA SER A 57 -26.90 1.44 26.56
C SER A 57 -27.19 0.16 27.37
N PRO A 58 -26.25 -0.80 27.44
CA PRO A 58 -24.99 -0.85 26.70
C PRO A 58 -25.21 -1.26 25.23
N LEU A 59 -24.55 -0.55 24.31
CA LEU A 59 -24.69 -0.77 22.87
C LEU A 59 -23.41 -1.39 22.29
N THR A 60 -23.53 -2.62 21.81
CA THR A 60 -22.46 -3.28 21.04
C THR A 60 -22.52 -2.86 19.58
N VAL A 61 -21.45 -2.25 19.06
CA VAL A 61 -21.31 -1.85 17.66
C VAL A 61 -20.21 -2.68 17.01
N ALA A 62 -20.54 -3.36 15.92
CA ALA A 62 -19.57 -4.03 15.07
C ALA A 62 -19.05 -3.05 14.02
N PHE A 63 -17.73 -2.91 13.93
CA PHE A 63 -17.05 -2.09 12.93
C PHE A 63 -16.49 -2.99 11.82
N SER A 64 -16.60 -2.51 10.60
CA SER A 64 -16.02 -3.14 9.41
C SER A 64 -15.10 -2.18 8.72
N ASP A 65 -13.88 -2.64 8.43
CA ASP A 65 -12.91 -1.95 7.61
C ASP A 65 -13.40 -1.87 6.15
N ALA A 66 -13.26 -0.69 5.56
CA ALA A 66 -13.50 -0.41 4.16
C ALA A 66 -12.32 0.37 3.55
N SER A 67 -11.14 0.25 4.16
CA SER A 67 -9.92 0.91 3.68
C SER A 67 -9.49 0.32 2.33
N THR A 68 -8.86 1.17 1.51
CA THR A 68 -8.32 0.77 0.19
C THR A 68 -6.80 0.92 0.16
N GLY A 69 -6.15 0.20 -0.75
CA GLY A 69 -4.70 0.17 -0.87
C GLY A 69 -4.04 -0.91 0.00
N VAL A 70 -2.71 -0.87 0.12
CA VAL A 70 -1.95 -1.82 0.93
C VAL A 70 -1.95 -1.35 2.40
N VAL A 71 -2.68 -2.05 3.26
CA VAL A 71 -2.79 -1.73 4.70
C VAL A 71 -1.95 -2.73 5.51
N SER A 72 -1.06 -2.22 6.37
CA SER A 72 -0.19 -3.07 7.20
C SER A 72 -0.66 -3.23 8.65
N SER A 73 -1.44 -2.28 9.16
CA SER A 73 -1.94 -2.27 10.53
C SER A 73 -3.20 -1.43 10.67
N TYR A 74 -3.98 -1.71 11.72
CA TYR A 74 -5.18 -0.98 12.08
C TYR A 74 -5.03 -0.38 13.48
N ALA A 75 -5.59 0.81 13.68
CA ALA A 75 -5.67 1.47 14.96
C ALA A 75 -7.03 2.17 15.07
N TRP A 76 -7.89 1.63 15.94
CA TRP A 76 -9.21 2.17 16.20
C TRP A 76 -9.19 2.96 17.51
N ALA A 77 -9.84 4.12 17.48
CA ALA A 77 -10.23 4.87 18.66
C ALA A 77 -11.74 5.08 18.60
N PHE A 78 -12.48 4.54 19.57
CA PHE A 78 -13.94 4.54 19.56
C PHE A 78 -14.54 5.85 20.10
N GLY A 79 -13.70 6.77 20.59
CA GLY A 79 -14.11 8.10 21.07
C GLY A 79 -14.58 8.12 22.54
N ASP A 80 -14.76 6.96 23.17
CA ASP A 80 -15.11 6.78 24.59
C ASP A 80 -13.92 6.29 25.45
N GLY A 81 -12.71 6.29 24.86
CA GLY A 81 -11.49 5.77 25.48
C GLY A 81 -11.18 4.31 25.13
N GLY A 82 -12.10 3.59 24.48
CA GLY A 82 -11.84 2.26 23.93
C GLY A 82 -10.96 2.30 22.67
N THR A 83 -10.15 1.26 22.48
CA THR A 83 -9.26 1.11 21.32
C THR A 83 -9.22 -0.33 20.80
N SER A 84 -8.82 -0.53 19.54
CA SER A 84 -8.54 -1.86 18.99
C SER A 84 -7.48 -1.82 17.89
N THR A 85 -6.81 -2.94 17.67
CA THR A 85 -5.88 -3.17 16.55
C THR A 85 -6.37 -4.21 15.55
N LEU A 86 -7.57 -4.76 15.77
CA LEU A 86 -8.20 -5.70 14.85
C LEU A 86 -8.72 -4.97 13.61
N GLN A 87 -8.75 -5.65 12.46
CA GLN A 87 -9.32 -5.09 11.24
C GLN A 87 -10.82 -4.81 11.38
N ASN A 88 -11.59 -5.75 11.93
CA ASN A 88 -13.04 -5.65 12.09
C ASN A 88 -13.43 -5.85 13.58
N PRO A 89 -13.23 -4.84 14.44
CA PRO A 89 -13.50 -4.99 15.87
C PRO A 89 -14.99 -4.89 16.19
N SER A 90 -15.36 -5.44 17.35
CA SER A 90 -16.62 -5.12 18.03
C SER A 90 -16.31 -4.35 19.30
N HIS A 91 -17.06 -3.28 19.58
CA HIS A 91 -16.89 -2.45 20.76
C HIS A 91 -18.21 -2.22 21.46
N VAL A 92 -18.18 -2.16 22.80
CA VAL A 92 -19.37 -1.94 23.63
C VAL A 92 -19.30 -0.55 24.24
N TYR A 93 -20.25 0.30 23.87
CA TYR A 93 -20.45 1.62 24.45
C TYR A 93 -21.37 1.51 25.67
N SER A 94 -20.96 2.10 26.81
CA SER A 94 -21.71 2.06 28.08
C SER A 94 -22.13 3.45 28.54
#